data_AF-A0A0F8A4R8-F1
#
_entry.id   AF-A0A0F8A4R8-F1
#
_cell.length_a   1.000
_cell.length_b   1.000
_cell.length_c   1.000
_cell.angle_alpha   90.00
_cell.angle_beta   90.00
_cell.angle_gamma   90.00
#
_symmetry.space_group_name_H-M   'P 1'
#
loop_
_entity.id
_entity.type
_entity.pdbx_description
1 polymer ?
#
loop_
_entity_poly.entity_id
_entity_poly.type
_entity_poly.pdbx_seq_one_letter_code
_entity_poly.pdbx_strand_id
1 'polypeptide(L)'
;MAGQPEPNALEVTLPLFIKPGEPITPPILVSFPETRSDGNIPHMYQARLVVSSINGVPQDPRSPPPVDVILHGDTTAAFILRTASKLWFLFGGEGGLSFKPASDGHCFKFAVQLWACWYDKAIKSWEREMYQGEVETSEITCSQSQDWAANPETRAWDIAQVESIRDISSRQPAVTLGEIARKHRKITLHPDLLQGPWASPDRPSRRTG
;
A
#
# COMPACT_ATOMS: atom_id res chain seq x y z
N MET A 1 -23.81 -1.89 23.86
CA MET A 1 -22.94 -3.09 23.83
C MET A 1 -21.79 -2.77 22.89
N ALA A 2 -20.58 -2.63 23.41
CA ALA A 2 -19.40 -2.41 22.58
C ALA A 2 -19.09 -3.71 21.83
N GLY A 3 -19.20 -3.70 20.51
CA GLY A 3 -18.81 -4.83 19.68
C GLY A 3 -17.33 -5.11 19.86
N GLN A 4 -16.97 -6.38 20.09
CA GLN A 4 -15.57 -6.80 20.01
C GLN A 4 -15.03 -6.42 18.62
N PRO A 5 -13.83 -5.83 18.51
CA PRO A 5 -13.22 -5.60 17.20
C PRO A 5 -13.02 -6.96 16.52
N GLU A 6 -13.58 -7.10 15.32
CA GLU A 6 -13.33 -8.23 14.42
C GLU A 6 -11.81 -8.45 14.35
N PRO A 7 -11.28 -9.63 14.73
CA PRO A 7 -9.83 -9.87 14.82
C PRO A 7 -9.09 -9.74 13.49
N ASN A 8 -9.81 -9.57 12.38
CA ASN A 8 -9.31 -9.43 11.01
C ASN A 8 -9.73 -8.13 10.33
N ALA A 9 -10.21 -7.11 11.06
CA ALA A 9 -10.54 -5.82 10.46
C ALA A 9 -9.31 -5.25 9.72
N LEU A 10 -9.49 -4.88 8.45
CA LEU A 10 -8.45 -4.26 7.65
C LEU A 10 -8.26 -2.82 8.12
N GLU A 11 -7.01 -2.47 8.39
CA GLU A 11 -6.66 -1.17 8.94
C GLU A 11 -6.20 -0.28 7.80
N VAL A 12 -6.81 0.90 7.73
CA VAL A 12 -6.48 1.94 6.77
C VAL A 12 -6.45 3.28 7.52
N THR A 13 -5.26 3.89 7.64
CA THR A 13 -5.13 5.24 8.22
C THR A 13 -5.24 6.27 7.12
N LEU A 14 -6.13 7.25 7.28
CA LEU A 14 -6.32 8.29 6.27
C LEU A 14 -6.65 9.63 6.91
N PRO A 15 -6.10 10.72 6.36
CA PRO A 15 -6.64 12.03 6.65
C PRO A 15 -8.00 12.16 5.97
N LEU A 16 -8.99 12.64 6.72
CA LEU A 16 -10.31 12.96 6.18
C LEU A 16 -10.31 14.26 5.37
N PHE A 17 -9.34 15.13 5.62
CA PHE A 17 -9.21 16.43 4.98
C PHE A 17 -7.74 16.71 4.67
N ILE A 18 -7.45 17.13 3.43
CA ILE A 18 -6.11 17.52 2.99
C ILE A 18 -6.18 18.79 2.15
N LYS A 19 -5.22 19.70 2.39
CA LYS A 19 -5.03 20.85 1.51
C LYS A 19 -4.26 20.42 0.26
N PRO A 20 -4.69 20.83 -0.94
CA PRO A 20 -3.94 20.51 -2.14
C PRO A 20 -2.54 21.13 -2.11
N GLY A 21 -1.55 20.37 -2.58
CA GLY A 21 -0.13 20.71 -2.53
C GLY A 21 0.56 20.37 -1.20
N GLU A 22 -0.19 20.10 -0.12
CA GLU A 22 0.39 19.65 1.14
C GLU A 22 0.54 18.11 1.17
N PRO A 23 1.60 17.58 1.82
CA PRO A 23 1.73 16.15 2.03
C PRO A 23 0.56 15.57 2.83
N ILE A 24 0.01 14.46 2.35
CA ILE A 24 -0.98 13.64 3.03
C ILE A 24 -0.42 13.22 4.40
N THR A 25 -1.03 13.74 5.46
CA THR A 25 -0.60 13.51 6.84
C THR A 25 -1.82 13.22 7.73
N PRO A 26 -1.92 12.05 8.38
CA PRO A 26 -0.94 10.96 8.36
C PRO A 26 -0.81 10.31 6.98
N PRO A 27 0.33 9.68 6.65
CA PRO A 27 0.46 8.88 5.44
C PRO A 27 -0.57 7.74 5.40
N ILE A 28 -0.84 7.20 4.20
CA ILE A 28 -1.82 6.12 4.04
C ILE A 28 -1.15 4.80 4.42
N LEU A 29 -1.45 4.29 5.62
CA LEU A 29 -1.06 2.96 6.06
C LEU A 29 -2.22 2.01 5.75
N VAL A 30 -1.92 0.87 5.13
CA VAL A 30 -2.92 -0.17 4.83
C VAL A 30 -2.41 -1.53 5.27
N SER A 31 -3.32 -2.38 5.74
CA SER A 31 -3.08 -3.80 5.98
C SER A 31 -3.93 -4.68 5.08
N PHE A 32 -3.36 -5.77 4.57
CA PHE A 32 -4.08 -6.87 3.93
C PHE A 32 -3.95 -8.16 4.74
N PRO A 33 -4.93 -9.07 4.71
CA PRO A 33 -4.77 -10.37 5.32
C PRO A 33 -3.76 -11.18 4.49
N GLU A 34 -2.81 -11.85 5.15
CA GLU A 34 -1.93 -12.79 4.46
C GLU A 34 -2.73 -14.07 4.14
N THR A 35 -3.27 -14.16 2.92
CA THR A 35 -3.96 -15.36 2.47
C THR A 35 -2.94 -16.47 2.18
N ARG A 36 -3.12 -17.61 2.85
CA ARG A 36 -2.32 -18.82 2.64
C ARG A 36 -3.15 -19.82 1.86
N SER A 37 -3.13 -19.72 0.54
CA SER A 37 -3.74 -20.72 -0.35
C SER A 37 -2.76 -21.88 -0.57
N ASP A 38 -3.17 -23.09 -0.17
CA ASP A 38 -2.60 -24.39 -0.55
C ASP A 38 -1.06 -24.48 -0.61
N GLY A 39 -0.39 -23.90 0.38
CA GLY A 39 1.06 -23.98 0.55
C GLY A 39 1.89 -23.11 -0.40
N ASN A 40 1.28 -22.31 -1.28
CA ASN A 40 1.99 -21.45 -2.22
C ASN A 40 1.87 -19.97 -1.84
N ILE A 41 2.66 -19.56 -0.85
CA ILE A 41 2.69 -18.17 -0.37
C ILE A 41 3.36 -17.29 -1.44
N PRO A 42 2.74 -16.16 -1.84
CA PRO A 42 3.39 -15.23 -2.75
C PRO A 42 4.72 -14.72 -2.20
N HIS A 43 5.68 -14.55 -3.10
CA HIS A 43 7.06 -14.22 -2.70
C HIS A 43 7.31 -12.72 -2.72
N MET A 44 6.56 -11.96 -3.52
CA MET A 44 6.66 -10.50 -3.63
C MET A 44 5.28 -9.88 -3.60
N TYR A 45 5.20 -8.72 -2.98
CA TYR A 45 3.98 -7.95 -2.88
C TYR A 45 4.22 -6.48 -3.21
N GLN A 46 3.17 -5.87 -3.74
CA GLN A 46 3.06 -4.44 -4.01
C GLN A 46 1.60 -4.03 -3.79
N ALA A 47 1.38 -2.83 -3.27
CA ALA A 47 0.07 -2.20 -3.20
C ALA A 47 -0.01 -1.02 -4.17
N ARG A 48 -1.19 -0.76 -4.76
CA ARG A 48 -1.41 0.32 -5.73
C ARG A 48 -2.65 1.12 -5.36
N LEU A 49 -2.60 2.45 -5.49
CA LEU A 49 -3.75 3.32 -5.36
C LEU A 49 -4.48 3.44 -6.70
N VAL A 50 -5.79 3.21 -6.66
CA VAL A 50 -6.70 3.37 -7.80
C VAL A 50 -7.86 4.26 -7.37
N VAL A 51 -8.30 5.17 -8.22
CA VAL A 51 -9.45 6.04 -7.91
C VAL A 51 -10.73 5.20 -7.94
N SER A 52 -11.46 5.12 -6.81
CA SER A 52 -12.74 4.39 -6.73
C SER A 52 -13.95 5.32 -6.84
N SER A 53 -13.83 6.57 -6.37
CA SER A 53 -14.92 7.55 -6.45
C SER A 53 -14.40 8.98 -6.45
N ILE A 54 -15.13 9.86 -7.15
CA ILE A 54 -14.92 11.32 -7.14
C ILE A 54 -16.28 11.98 -6.87
N ASN A 55 -16.37 12.79 -5.82
CA ASN A 55 -17.60 13.48 -5.41
C ASN A 55 -18.81 12.54 -5.27
N GLY A 56 -18.59 11.36 -4.71
CA GLY A 56 -19.61 10.33 -4.54
C GLY A 56 -19.97 9.57 -5.84
N VAL A 57 -19.37 9.90 -6.98
CA VAL A 57 -19.58 9.19 -8.26
C VAL A 57 -18.55 8.05 -8.39
N PRO A 58 -18.99 6.77 -8.36
CA PRO A 58 -18.10 5.63 -8.52
C PRO A 58 -17.41 5.63 -9.89
N GLN A 59 -16.16 5.19 -9.92
CA GLN A 59 -15.37 5.00 -11.14
C GLN A 59 -15.38 3.52 -11.56
N ASP A 60 -15.23 3.25 -12.86
CA ASP A 60 -15.12 1.87 -13.36
C ASP A 60 -13.79 1.25 -12.91
N PRO A 61 -13.78 0.16 -12.12
CA PRO A 61 -12.56 -0.51 -11.69
C PRO A 61 -11.71 -1.07 -12.84
N ARG A 62 -12.32 -1.31 -14.02
CA ARG A 62 -11.62 -1.83 -15.20
C ARG A 62 -10.91 -0.74 -16.00
N SER A 63 -11.30 0.52 -15.81
CA SER A 63 -10.75 1.67 -16.51
C SER A 63 -10.81 2.91 -15.61
N PRO A 64 -10.16 2.89 -14.44
CA PRO A 64 -10.20 4.00 -13.50
C PRO A 64 -9.45 5.21 -14.08
N PRO A 65 -9.83 6.44 -13.69
CA PRO A 65 -9.03 7.63 -13.99
C PRO A 65 -7.58 7.44 -13.53
N PRO A 66 -6.58 7.88 -14.31
CA PRO A 66 -5.18 7.76 -13.91
C PRO A 66 -4.95 8.53 -12.60
N VAL A 67 -4.46 7.84 -11.56
CA VAL A 67 -4.34 8.43 -10.21
C VAL A 67 -3.37 9.62 -10.18
N ASP A 68 -2.42 9.65 -11.11
CA ASP A 68 -1.46 10.74 -11.26
C ASP A 68 -2.09 12.02 -11.77
N VAL A 69 -3.33 12.03 -12.30
CA VAL A 69 -4.04 13.30 -12.58
C VAL A 69 -4.53 13.98 -11.30
N ILE A 70 -4.65 13.24 -10.20
CA ILE A 70 -5.16 13.70 -8.89
C ILE A 70 -4.02 13.86 -7.88
N LEU A 71 -3.10 12.91 -7.83
CA LEU A 71 -2.03 12.86 -6.83
C LEU A 71 -0.66 13.16 -7.45
N HIS A 72 0.23 13.73 -6.65
CA HIS A 72 1.66 13.78 -6.89
C HIS A 72 2.37 12.85 -5.88
N GLY A 73 3.42 12.16 -6.33
CA GLY A 73 4.20 11.23 -5.52
C GLY A 73 3.94 9.76 -5.83
N ASP A 74 4.44 8.89 -4.96
CA ASP A 74 4.39 7.43 -5.16
C ASP A 74 3.00 6.87 -4.85
N THR A 75 2.28 6.47 -5.90
CA THR A 75 0.96 5.82 -5.81
C THR A 75 1.04 4.29 -5.79
N THR A 76 2.25 3.77 -5.69
CA THR A 76 2.55 2.35 -5.47
C THR A 76 3.44 2.21 -4.24
N ALA A 77 3.20 1.19 -3.44
CA ALA A 77 3.93 0.94 -2.21
C ALA A 77 4.45 -0.50 -2.19
N ALA A 78 5.73 -0.66 -1.82
CA ALA A 78 6.27 -1.96 -1.46
C ALA A 78 5.68 -2.44 -0.14
N PHE A 79 5.67 -3.76 0.04
CA PHE A 79 5.49 -4.36 1.36
C PHE A 79 6.58 -3.87 2.32
N ILE A 80 6.19 -3.51 3.56
CA ILE A 80 7.12 -2.98 4.57
C ILE A 80 7.25 -3.85 5.82
N LEU A 81 6.18 -4.56 6.20
CA LEU A 81 6.16 -5.34 7.44
C LEU A 81 5.09 -6.44 7.38
N ARG A 82 5.44 -7.61 7.89
CA ARG A 82 4.50 -8.70 8.16
C ARG A 82 4.29 -8.79 9.67
N THR A 83 3.04 -8.69 10.11
CA THR A 83 2.63 -9.09 11.47
C THR A 83 1.87 -10.42 11.37
N ALA A 84 1.41 -10.97 12.51
CA ALA A 84 0.94 -12.36 12.63
C ALA A 84 0.04 -12.87 11.47
N SER A 85 -0.87 -12.04 10.97
CA SER A 85 -1.76 -12.37 9.84
C SER A 85 -1.91 -11.24 8.82
N LYS A 86 -1.06 -10.20 8.89
CA LYS A 86 -1.23 -8.98 8.09
C LYS A 86 0.04 -8.59 7.34
N LEU A 87 -0.16 -8.16 6.09
CA LEU A 87 0.84 -7.53 5.25
C LEU A 87 0.60 -6.02 5.27
N TRP A 88 1.62 -5.24 5.62
CA TRP A 88 1.52 -3.79 5.75
C TRP A 88 2.21 -3.07 4.61
N PHE A 89 1.59 -1.98 4.16
CA PHE A 89 2.06 -1.10 3.10
C PHE A 89 1.85 0.36 3.53
N LEU A 90 2.72 1.25 3.08
CA LEU A 90 2.68 2.66 3.43
C LEU A 90 2.87 3.52 2.17
N PHE A 91 1.88 4.34 1.86
CA PHE A 91 1.97 5.37 0.82
C PHE A 91 2.29 6.72 1.43
N GLY A 92 2.96 7.60 0.68
CA GLY A 92 3.36 8.92 1.19
C GLY A 92 4.47 8.85 2.25
N GLY A 93 5.42 7.92 2.07
CA GLY A 93 6.65 7.82 2.84
C GLY A 93 7.64 8.96 2.51
N GLU A 94 8.90 8.61 2.21
CA GLU A 94 9.96 9.60 1.96
C GLU A 94 9.73 10.47 0.72
N GLY A 95 9.01 9.96 -0.30
CA GLY A 95 8.70 10.70 -1.54
C GLY A 95 7.54 11.69 -1.43
N GLY A 96 6.79 11.65 -0.32
CA GLY A 96 5.54 12.40 -0.15
C GLY A 96 4.42 11.93 -1.10
N LEU A 97 3.18 12.00 -0.62
CA LEU A 97 1.98 11.86 -1.46
C LEU A 97 1.15 13.09 -1.20
N SER A 98 0.69 13.80 -2.22
CA SER A 98 -0.11 15.03 -2.05
C SER A 98 -1.14 15.17 -3.15
N PHE A 99 -2.28 15.79 -2.85
CA PHE A 99 -3.24 16.16 -3.89
C PHE A 99 -2.69 17.29 -4.76
N LYS A 100 -2.98 17.24 -6.05
CA LYS A 100 -2.64 18.32 -6.98
C LYS A 100 -3.56 19.52 -6.74
N PRO A 101 -3.11 20.75 -7.06
CA PRO A 101 -3.95 21.96 -6.97
C PRO A 101 -5.29 21.86 -7.71
N ALA A 102 -5.32 21.14 -8.84
CA ALA A 102 -6.54 20.93 -9.63
C ALA A 102 -7.59 20.03 -8.93
N SER A 103 -7.22 19.38 -7.82
CA SER A 103 -8.12 18.53 -7.03
C SER A 103 -8.85 19.30 -5.92
N ASP A 104 -8.64 20.61 -5.81
CA ASP A 104 -9.33 21.47 -4.84
C ASP A 104 -10.85 21.44 -5.01
N GLY A 105 -11.58 21.34 -3.90
CA GLY A 105 -13.04 21.29 -3.87
C GLY A 105 -13.64 19.92 -4.19
N HIS A 106 -12.84 18.86 -4.27
CA HIS A 106 -13.28 17.51 -4.57
C HIS A 106 -13.12 16.55 -3.40
N CYS A 107 -14.01 15.57 -3.32
CA CYS A 107 -13.93 14.43 -2.41
C CYS A 107 -13.52 13.17 -3.18
N PHE A 108 -12.60 12.40 -2.62
CA PHE A 108 -12.04 11.22 -3.28
C PHE A 108 -12.16 9.98 -2.41
N LYS A 109 -12.41 8.85 -3.04
CA LYS A 109 -12.09 7.54 -2.48
C LYS A 109 -11.14 6.81 -3.40
N PHE A 110 -10.28 6.00 -2.81
CA PHE A 110 -9.33 5.15 -3.50
C PHE A 110 -9.60 3.69 -3.13
N ALA A 111 -9.47 2.79 -4.09
CA ALA A 111 -9.24 1.39 -3.83
C ALA A 111 -7.73 1.17 -3.73
N VAL A 112 -7.28 0.61 -2.61
CA VAL A 112 -5.92 0.11 -2.47
C VAL A 112 -5.91 -1.34 -2.93
N GLN A 113 -5.20 -1.64 -4.02
CA GLN A 113 -5.16 -2.96 -4.63
C GLN A 113 -3.88 -3.71 -4.24
N LEU A 114 -4.01 -4.95 -3.78
CA LEU A 114 -2.90 -5.85 -3.50
C LEU A 114 -2.54 -6.67 -4.74
N TRP A 115 -1.28 -6.62 -5.10
CA TRP A 115 -0.68 -7.39 -6.18
C TRP A 115 0.43 -8.27 -5.64
N ALA A 116 0.56 -9.46 -6.21
CA ALA A 116 1.54 -10.43 -5.77
C ALA A 116 2.19 -11.17 -6.95
N CYS A 117 3.42 -11.63 -6.74
CA CYS A 117 4.17 -12.47 -7.69
C CYS A 117 4.76 -13.70 -6.98
N TRP A 118 4.85 -14.80 -7.72
CA TRP A 118 5.44 -16.06 -7.28
C TRP A 118 6.74 -16.33 -8.02
N TYR A 119 7.65 -17.00 -7.33
CA TYR A 119 8.84 -17.55 -7.95
C TYR A 119 8.61 -19.04 -8.25
N ASP A 120 8.63 -19.40 -9.53
CA ASP A 120 8.57 -20.78 -9.97
C ASP A 120 9.99 -21.38 -9.93
N LYS A 121 10.17 -22.32 -8.99
CA LYS A 121 11.44 -23.05 -8.80
C LYS A 121 11.76 -24.01 -9.95
N ALA A 122 10.75 -24.53 -10.66
CA ALA A 122 10.93 -25.51 -11.73
C ALA A 122 11.61 -24.85 -12.93
N ILE A 123 11.14 -23.67 -13.33
CA ILE A 123 11.71 -22.90 -14.46
C ILE A 123 12.69 -21.80 -14.01
N LYS A 124 12.88 -21.62 -12.69
CA LYS A 124 13.76 -20.61 -12.08
C LYS A 124 13.45 -19.18 -12.54
N SER A 125 12.16 -18.88 -12.68
CA SER A 125 11.66 -17.59 -13.15
C SER A 125 10.57 -17.09 -12.22
N TRP A 126 10.36 -15.78 -12.24
CA TRP A 126 9.17 -15.18 -11.65
C TRP A 126 7.98 -15.31 -12.60
N GLU A 127 6.82 -15.52 -12.02
CA GLU A 127 5.53 -15.49 -12.71
C GLU A 127 5.07 -14.04 -12.91
N ARG A 128 4.01 -13.90 -13.73
CA ARG A 128 3.30 -12.64 -13.91
C ARG A 128 2.67 -12.18 -12.60
N GLU A 129 2.53 -10.88 -12.43
CA GLU A 129 1.74 -10.34 -11.31
C GLU A 129 0.28 -10.80 -11.35
N MET A 130 -0.29 -10.96 -10.16
CA MET A 130 -1.69 -11.35 -9.98
C MET A 130 -2.34 -10.46 -8.92
N TYR A 131 -3.51 -9.92 -9.27
CA TYR A 131 -4.38 -9.22 -8.35
C TYR A 131 -4.89 -10.16 -7.26
N GLN A 132 -4.79 -9.76 -6.00
CA GLN A 132 -5.17 -10.57 -4.83
C GLN A 132 -6.44 -10.08 -4.13
N GLY A 133 -6.73 -8.78 -4.22
CA GLY A 133 -7.85 -8.16 -3.52
C GLY A 133 -7.61 -6.67 -3.35
N GLU A 134 -8.60 -5.98 -2.77
CA GLU A 134 -8.53 -4.54 -2.54
C GLU A 134 -9.26 -4.13 -1.26
N VAL A 135 -8.90 -2.95 -0.75
CA VAL A 135 -9.56 -2.28 0.36
C VAL A 135 -9.89 -0.87 -0.06
N GLU A 136 -11.15 -0.47 0.10
CA GLU A 136 -11.56 0.92 -0.17
C GLU A 136 -11.19 1.82 1.01
N THR A 137 -10.66 3.01 0.69
CA THR A 137 -10.39 4.07 1.65
C THR A 137 -11.69 4.72 2.12
N SER A 138 -11.66 5.33 3.31
CA SER A 138 -12.66 6.35 3.62
C SER A 138 -12.55 7.54 2.65
N GLU A 139 -13.59 8.36 2.60
CA GLU A 139 -13.59 9.57 1.78
C GLU A 139 -12.57 10.60 2.30
N ILE A 140 -11.82 11.18 1.37
CA ILE A 140 -10.81 12.21 1.62
C ILE A 140 -11.26 13.49 0.91
N THR A 141 -11.51 14.54 1.68
CA THR A 141 -11.85 15.86 1.15
C THR A 141 -10.57 16.61 0.84
N CYS A 142 -10.39 17.02 -0.42
CA CYS A 142 -9.31 17.91 -0.83
C CYS A 142 -9.85 19.34 -0.96
N SER A 143 -9.48 20.23 -0.05
CA SER A 143 -9.93 21.63 -0.09
C SER A 143 -8.91 22.59 0.54
N GLN A 144 -8.82 23.81 0.01
CA GLN A 144 -8.12 24.93 0.64
C GLN A 144 -8.91 25.53 1.82
N SER A 145 -10.24 25.37 1.84
CA SER A 145 -11.10 25.98 2.85
C SER A 145 -10.93 25.29 4.22
N GLN A 146 -10.80 26.09 5.29
CA GLN A 146 -10.44 25.63 6.63
C GLN A 146 -11.61 24.98 7.41
N ASP A 147 -12.63 24.49 6.71
CA ASP A 147 -13.93 24.20 7.33
C ASP A 147 -13.96 22.87 8.11
N TRP A 148 -12.94 22.02 7.94
CA TRP A 148 -12.90 20.71 8.60
C TRP A 148 -11.55 20.42 9.27
N ALA A 149 -11.57 20.27 10.59
CA ALA A 149 -10.43 19.80 11.37
C ALA A 149 -10.69 18.38 11.87
N ALA A 150 -9.81 17.43 11.52
CA ALA A 150 -9.88 16.08 12.06
C ALA A 150 -9.78 16.11 13.59
N ASN A 151 -10.45 15.16 14.26
CA ASN A 151 -10.32 14.98 15.70
C ASN A 151 -8.83 14.82 16.06
N PRO A 152 -8.26 15.69 16.92
CA PRO A 152 -6.85 15.63 17.30
C PRO A 152 -6.42 14.27 17.87
N GLU A 153 -7.30 13.59 18.61
CA GLU A 153 -7.02 12.29 19.22
C GLU A 153 -6.91 11.19 18.17
N THR A 154 -7.85 11.12 17.23
CA THR A 154 -7.79 10.18 16.10
C THR A 154 -6.55 10.41 15.25
N ARG A 155 -6.25 11.68 14.96
CA ARG A 155 -5.05 12.04 14.20
C ARG A 155 -3.76 11.63 14.92
N ALA A 156 -3.68 11.86 16.23
CA ALA A 156 -2.53 11.46 17.03
C ALA A 156 -2.37 9.93 17.08
N TRP A 157 -3.49 9.21 17.16
CA TRP A 157 -3.51 7.74 17.13
C TRP A 157 -2.98 7.19 15.80
N ASP A 158 -3.48 7.73 14.67
CA ASP A 158 -3.03 7.31 13.33
C ASP A 158 -1.53 7.61 13.13
N ILE A 159 -1.05 8.77 13.57
CA ILE A 159 0.38 9.12 13.52
C ILE A 159 1.21 8.13 14.33
N ALA A 160 0.81 7.84 15.58
CA ALA A 160 1.52 6.91 16.44
C ALA A 160 1.55 5.49 15.85
N GLN A 161 0.48 5.06 15.19
CA GLN A 161 0.44 3.79 14.49
C GLN A 161 1.43 3.75 13.33
N VAL A 162 1.44 4.77 12.48
CA VAL A 162 2.40 4.90 11.36
C VAL A 162 3.84 4.87 11.87
N GLU A 163 4.14 5.61 12.94
CA GLU A 163 5.47 5.65 13.56
C GLU A 163 5.89 4.29 14.12
N SER A 164 4.99 3.59 14.80
CA SER A 164 5.24 2.25 15.33
C SER A 164 5.57 1.26 14.21
N ILE A 165 4.79 1.25 13.13
CA ILE A 165 5.04 0.38 11.98
C ILE A 165 6.37 0.73 11.30
N ARG A 166 6.72 2.02 11.19
CA ARG A 166 8.01 2.48 10.66
C ARG A 166 9.19 2.04 11.53
N ASP A 167 9.08 2.16 12.86
CA ASP A 167 10.14 1.71 13.76
C ASP A 167 10.38 0.20 13.63
N ILE A 168 9.30 -0.60 13.60
CA ILE A 168 9.42 -2.06 13.42
C ILE A 168 10.02 -2.39 12.05
N SER A 169 9.54 -1.77 10.96
CA SER A 169 10.05 -2.03 9.61
C SER A 169 11.51 -1.61 9.45
N SER A 170 11.97 -0.56 10.13
CA SER A 170 13.37 -0.14 10.10
C SER A 170 14.32 -1.18 10.73
N ARG A 171 13.85 -1.90 11.76
CA ARG A 171 14.62 -2.94 12.44
C ARG A 171 14.64 -4.24 11.64
N GLN A 172 13.57 -4.52 10.91
CA GLN A 172 13.41 -5.73 10.09
C GLN A 172 12.89 -5.37 8.69
N PRO A 173 13.69 -4.69 7.85
CA PRO A 173 13.23 -4.26 6.55
C PRO A 173 12.89 -5.46 5.66
N ALA A 174 11.84 -5.28 4.86
CA ALA A 174 11.47 -6.16 3.78
C ALA A 174 12.60 -6.30 2.76
N VAL A 175 12.63 -7.42 2.03
CA VAL A 175 13.67 -7.65 1.04
C VAL A 175 13.25 -7.11 -0.30
N THR A 176 14.07 -6.22 -0.84
CA THR A 176 13.85 -5.62 -2.15
C THR A 176 14.19 -6.60 -3.28
N LEU A 177 13.60 -6.38 -4.44
CA LEU A 177 13.97 -7.10 -5.66
C LEU A 177 15.48 -7.03 -5.96
N GLY A 178 16.11 -5.89 -5.72
CA GLY A 178 17.55 -5.70 -5.92
C GLY A 178 18.42 -6.56 -4.98
N GLU A 179 17.95 -6.84 -3.75
CA GLU A 179 18.63 -7.77 -2.84
C GLU A 179 18.47 -9.22 -3.28
N ILE A 180 17.27 -9.62 -3.72
CA ILE A 180 17.02 -10.96 -4.25
C ILE A 180 17.88 -11.22 -5.49
N ALA A 181 17.87 -10.29 -6.45
CA ALA A 181 18.64 -10.41 -7.69
C ALA A 181 20.16 -10.50 -7.43
N ARG A 182 20.68 -9.71 -6.48
CA ARG A 182 22.10 -9.78 -6.08
C ARG A 182 22.48 -11.14 -5.50
N LYS A 183 21.58 -11.74 -4.71
CA LYS A 183 21.82 -13.02 -4.06
C LYS A 183 21.62 -14.22 -5.00
N HIS A 184 20.68 -14.12 -5.94
CA HIS A 184 20.32 -15.19 -6.86
C HIS A 184 20.51 -14.75 -8.31
N ARG A 185 21.77 -14.58 -8.73
CA ARG A 185 22.17 -14.04 -10.05
C ARG A 185 21.69 -14.84 -11.28
N LYS A 186 21.16 -16.05 -11.08
CA LYS A 186 20.67 -16.92 -12.16
C LYS A 186 19.14 -16.90 -12.31
N ILE A 187 18.45 -16.04 -11.54
CA ILE A 187 17.00 -15.90 -11.64
C ILE A 187 16.65 -14.93 -12.76
N THR A 188 15.73 -15.32 -13.64
CA THR A 188 15.11 -14.42 -14.61
C THR A 188 13.93 -13.71 -13.95
N LEU A 189 13.91 -12.38 -14.01
CA LEU A 189 12.80 -11.57 -13.52
C LEU A 189 11.75 -11.41 -14.61
N HIS A 190 10.47 -11.53 -14.24
CA HIS A 190 9.38 -11.14 -15.13
C HIS A 190 9.38 -9.61 -15.30
N PRO A 191 9.08 -9.06 -16.50
CA PRO A 191 9.07 -7.61 -16.73
C PRO A 191 8.21 -6.80 -15.76
N ASP A 192 7.08 -7.35 -15.31
CA ASP A 192 6.17 -6.69 -14.35
C ASP A 192 6.87 -6.39 -13.00
N LEU A 193 7.83 -7.22 -12.58
CA LEU A 193 8.62 -6.96 -11.37
C LEU A 193 9.58 -5.77 -11.53
N LEU A 194 9.84 -5.33 -12.76
CA LEU A 194 10.62 -4.12 -13.02
C LEU A 194 9.76 -2.85 -12.91
N GLN A 195 8.43 -3.00 -12.74
CA GLN A 195 7.48 -1.90 -12.65
C GLN A 195 7.07 -1.67 -11.19
N GLY A 196 7.77 -0.72 -10.57
CA GLY A 196 7.45 -0.24 -9.23
C GLY A 196 8.13 -1.01 -8.09
N PRO A 197 7.86 -0.61 -6.84
CA PRO A 197 8.55 -1.15 -5.68
C PRO A 197 7.95 -2.49 -5.27
N TRP A 198 8.67 -3.58 -5.55
CA TRP A 198 8.34 -4.93 -5.08
C TRP A 198 9.21 -5.32 -3.89
N ALA A 199 8.57 -5.88 -2.88
CA ALA A 199 9.28 -6.37 -1.70
C ALA A 199 8.71 -7.69 -1.16
N SER A 200 9.59 -8.47 -0.55
CA SER A 200 9.30 -9.79 0.01
C SER A 200 9.23 -9.76 1.53
N PRO A 201 8.27 -10.48 2.15
CA PRO A 201 8.26 -10.73 3.58
C PRO A 201 9.36 -11.69 4.03
N ASP A 202 9.88 -12.51 3.11
CA ASP A 202 10.83 -13.56 3.44
C ASP A 202 12.25 -13.16 3.03
N ARG A 203 13.12 -13.02 4.03
CA ARG A 203 14.54 -12.84 3.78
C ARG A 203 15.08 -14.13 3.16
N PRO A 204 15.73 -14.07 1.99
CA PRO A 204 16.33 -15.26 1.45
C PRO A 204 17.41 -15.69 2.44
N SER A 205 17.26 -16.85 3.08
CA SER A 205 18.24 -17.39 4.02
C SER A 205 19.43 -17.98 3.25
N ARG A 206 20.66 -17.90 3.78
CA ARG A 206 21.86 -18.48 3.11
C ARG A 206 21.79 -20.00 2.93
N ARG A 207 20.81 -20.68 3.54
CA ARG A 207 20.67 -22.14 3.53
C ARG A 207 19.60 -22.59 2.55
N THR A 208 19.95 -22.67 1.29
CA THR A 208 19.38 -23.65 0.34
C THR A 208 20.48 -23.97 -0.66
N GLY A 209 21.41 -24.80 -0.20
CA GLY A 209 22.14 -25.73 -1.05
C GLY A 209 21.34 -27.03 -1.15
#